data_AF-A0A7S0G5W3-F1
#
_entry.id   AF-A0A7S0G5W3-F1
#
_cell.length_a   1.000
_cell.length_b   1.000
_cell.length_c   1.000
_cell.angle_alpha   90.00
_cell.angle_beta   90.00
_cell.angle_gamma   90.00
#
_symmetry.space_group_name_H-M   'P 1'
#
loop_
_entity.id
_entity.type
_entity.pdbx_description
1 polymer ?
#
loop_
_entity_poly.entity_id
_entity_poly.type
_entity_poly.pdbx_seq_one_letter_code
_entity_poly.pdbx_strand_id
1 'polypeptide(L)'
;QEHVSSLSLVPISKASATQRAGRAGRTRSGQCFRCSTVSDFSQLSETTPPEIQRVSLNGAILQLKSFGVDNIMNFQFPSAPPVEVVAQALEELYHLGAIDDDGILTEDLGM
;
A
#
# COMPACT_ATOMS: atom_id res chain seq x y z
N GLN A 1 2.67 6.86 20.11
CA GLN A 1 1.56 6.67 19.15
C GLN A 1 1.65 5.21 18.71
N GLU A 2 0.60 4.41 18.87
CA GLU A 2 0.70 2.96 18.63
C GLU A 2 0.97 2.65 17.15
N HIS A 3 2.05 1.92 16.91
CA HIS A 3 2.70 1.72 15.62
C HIS A 3 2.20 0.44 14.92
N VAL A 4 0.89 0.24 14.88
CA VAL A 4 0.29 -1.04 14.51
C VAL A 4 -0.54 -0.92 13.24
N SER A 5 -0.11 -1.64 12.21
CA SER A 5 -0.97 -1.91 11.05
C SER A 5 -2.13 -2.80 11.49
N SER A 6 -3.38 -2.32 11.33
CA SER A 6 -4.58 -3.06 11.71
C SER A 6 -5.30 -3.62 10.49
N LEU A 7 -5.77 -4.87 10.58
CA LEU A 7 -6.68 -5.45 9.59
C LEU A 7 -8.13 -5.15 10.01
N SER A 8 -8.82 -4.32 9.25
CA SER A 8 -10.21 -3.93 9.53
C SER A 8 -11.11 -4.14 8.31
N LEU A 9 -12.38 -4.44 8.57
CA LEU A 9 -13.39 -4.51 7.52
C LEU A 9 -13.71 -3.10 7.03
N VAL A 10 -13.50 -2.87 5.74
CA VAL A 10 -13.81 -1.60 5.08
C VAL A 10 -14.70 -1.84 3.85
N PRO A 11 -15.58 -0.88 3.49
CA PRO A 11 -16.35 -0.96 2.25
C PRO A 11 -15.43 -1.02 1.03
N ILE A 12 -15.85 -1.74 -0.02
CA ILE A 12 -15.14 -1.79 -1.30
C ILE A 12 -15.44 -0.53 -2.13
N SER A 13 -14.56 -0.20 -3.08
CA SER A 13 -14.82 0.86 -4.06
C SER A 13 -15.79 0.41 -5.17
N LYS A 14 -16.43 1.37 -5.83
CA LYS A 14 -17.27 1.13 -7.02
C LYS A 14 -16.49 0.42 -8.13
N ALA A 15 -15.23 0.81 -8.36
CA ALA A 15 -14.35 0.14 -9.32
C ALA A 15 -14.16 -1.35 -8.98
N SER A 16 -13.92 -1.69 -7.72
CA SER A 16 -13.79 -3.09 -7.28
C SER A 16 -15.10 -3.87 -7.46
N ALA A 17 -16.23 -3.29 -7.08
CA ALA A 17 -17.55 -3.90 -7.25
C ALA A 17 -17.88 -4.18 -8.73
N THR A 18 -17.57 -3.24 -9.62
CA THR A 18 -17.75 -3.37 -11.06
C THR A 18 -16.82 -4.44 -11.64
N GLN A 19 -15.56 -4.49 -11.21
CA GLN A 19 -14.63 -5.54 -11.62
C GLN A 19 -15.13 -6.94 -11.22
N ARG A 20 -15.67 -7.08 -10.00
CA ARG A 20 -16.28 -8.35 -9.52
C ARG A 20 -17.49 -8.74 -10.37
N ALA A 21 -18.37 -7.80 -10.69
CA ALA A 21 -19.51 -8.04 -11.57
C ALA A 21 -19.08 -8.53 -12.97
N GLY A 22 -18.02 -7.93 -13.53
CA GLY A 22 -17.46 -8.35 -14.83
C GLY A 22 -16.94 -9.79 -14.85
N ARG A 23 -16.51 -10.35 -13.71
CA ARG A 23 -16.03 -11.74 -13.63
C ARG A 23 -17.14 -12.76 -13.92
N ALA A 24 -18.40 -12.43 -13.66
CA ALA A 24 -19.52 -13.32 -13.94
C ALA A 24 -19.80 -13.48 -15.44
N GLY A 25 -19.37 -12.52 -16.28
CA GLY A 25 -19.70 -12.46 -17.71
C GLY A 25 -18.62 -12.97 -18.67
N ARG A 26 -17.59 -13.69 -18.20
CA ARG A 26 -16.41 -14.02 -19.04
C ARG A 26 -16.70 -15.00 -20.17
N THR A 27 -17.58 -15.98 -19.94
CA THR A 27 -17.83 -17.08 -20.89
C THR A 27 -19.22 -16.98 -21.53
N ARG A 28 -20.19 -16.45 -20.80
CA ARG A 28 -21.58 -16.25 -21.23
C ARG A 28 -22.18 -15.12 -20.40
N SER A 29 -23.41 -14.69 -20.75
CA SER A 29 -24.16 -13.74 -19.91
C SER A 29 -24.21 -14.21 -18.46
N GLY A 30 -23.75 -13.34 -17.56
CA GLY A 30 -23.65 -13.58 -16.13
C GLY A 30 -24.49 -12.58 -15.35
N GLN A 31 -24.84 -12.95 -14.13
CA GLN A 31 -25.58 -12.09 -13.20
C GLN A 31 -24.73 -11.85 -11.95
N CYS A 32 -24.76 -10.63 -11.42
CA CYS A 32 -24.07 -10.27 -10.19
C CYS A 32 -25.07 -9.66 -9.21
N PHE A 33 -25.27 -10.33 -8.07
CA PHE A 33 -26.12 -9.83 -6.99
C PHE A 33 -25.24 -9.04 -6.01
N ARG A 34 -25.58 -7.76 -5.82
CA ARG A 34 -24.89 -6.90 -4.85
C ARG A 34 -25.65 -6.91 -3.54
N CYS A 35 -25.02 -7.39 -2.47
CA CYS A 35 -25.60 -7.41 -1.12
C CYS A 35 -25.48 -6.05 -0.41
N SER A 36 -25.83 -4.96 -1.11
CA SER A 36 -25.82 -3.59 -0.61
C SER A 36 -26.99 -2.83 -1.21
N THR A 37 -27.51 -1.81 -0.53
CA THR A 37 -28.58 -0.98 -1.11
C THR A 37 -28.03 -0.11 -2.24
N VAL A 38 -28.92 0.40 -3.10
CA VAL A 38 -28.55 1.35 -4.16
C VAL A 38 -27.98 2.64 -3.55
N SER A 39 -28.53 3.08 -2.42
CA SER A 39 -28.05 4.24 -1.67
C SER A 39 -26.62 4.02 -1.19
N ASP A 40 -26.33 2.89 -0.52
CA ASP A 40 -24.98 2.60 -0.02
C ASP A 40 -23.98 2.52 -1.17
N PHE A 41 -24.35 1.86 -2.27
CA PHE A 41 -23.50 1.77 -3.45
C PHE A 41 -23.18 3.15 -4.04
N SER A 42 -24.14 4.09 -4.01
CA SER A 42 -23.94 5.46 -4.51
C SER A 42 -22.94 6.26 -3.67
N GLN A 43 -22.85 5.97 -2.37
CA GLN A 43 -21.94 6.63 -1.42
C GLN A 43 -20.52 6.06 -1.42
N LEU A 44 -20.30 4.89 -2.04
CA LEU A 44 -18.96 4.30 -2.14
C LEU A 44 -18.01 5.19 -2.95
N SER A 45 -16.74 5.16 -2.58
CA SER A 45 -15.67 5.81 -3.35
C SER A 45 -15.57 5.20 -4.75
N GLU A 46 -15.21 6.01 -5.74
CA GLU A 46 -15.06 5.53 -7.11
C GLU A 46 -13.93 4.51 -7.23
N THR A 47 -12.77 4.83 -6.66
CA THR A 47 -11.58 3.99 -6.62
C THR A 47 -11.10 3.77 -5.18
N THR A 48 -10.27 2.75 -4.99
CA THR A 48 -9.57 2.53 -3.72
C THR A 48 -8.29 3.36 -3.74
N PRO A 49 -7.92 4.06 -2.64
CA PRO A 49 -6.65 4.77 -2.58
C PRO A 49 -5.46 3.82 -2.84
N PRO A 50 -4.37 4.33 -3.46
CA PRO A 50 -3.18 3.53 -3.73
C PRO A 50 -2.66 2.80 -2.50
N GLU A 51 -2.16 1.59 -2.69
CA GLU A 51 -1.66 0.76 -1.59
C GLU A 51 -0.48 1.40 -0.86
N ILE A 52 0.42 2.07 -1.60
CA ILE A 52 1.58 2.79 -1.06
C ILE A 52 1.22 3.90 -0.05
N GLN A 53 -0.03 4.36 -0.05
CA GLN A 53 -0.54 5.37 0.91
C GLN A 53 -1.26 4.73 2.12
N ARG A 54 -1.40 3.40 2.15
CA ARG A 54 -2.22 2.68 3.14
C ARG A 54 -1.45 1.63 3.94
N VAL A 55 -0.21 1.34 3.57
CA VAL A 55 0.60 0.27 4.19
C VAL A 55 1.94 0.83 4.68
N SER A 56 2.56 0.13 5.64
CA SER A 56 3.92 0.43 6.06
C SER A 56 4.89 0.28 4.88
N LEU A 57 5.80 1.25 4.75
CA LEU A 57 6.78 1.29 3.67
C LEU A 57 8.09 0.57 4.01
N ASN A 58 8.26 0.03 5.23
CA ASN A 58 9.54 -0.51 5.70
C ASN A 58 10.09 -1.58 4.75
N GLY A 59 9.25 -2.55 4.37
CA GLY A 59 9.66 -3.62 3.45
C GLY A 59 9.98 -3.11 2.04
N ALA A 60 9.20 -2.14 1.54
CA ALA A 60 9.44 -1.56 0.22
C ALA A 60 10.73 -0.71 0.19
N ILE A 61 10.98 0.09 1.22
CA ILE A 61 12.19 0.92 1.36
C ILE A 61 13.42 0.03 1.52
N LEU A 62 13.34 -1.04 2.33
CA LEU A 62 14.41 -2.01 2.49
C LEU A 62 14.78 -2.65 1.14
N GLN A 63 13.78 -3.04 0.34
CA GLN A 63 13.99 -3.56 -1.01
C GLN A 63 14.58 -2.52 -1.98
N LEU A 64 14.12 -1.27 -1.92
CA LEU A 64 14.69 -0.20 -2.76
C LEU A 64 16.16 0.04 -2.42
N LYS A 65 16.51 0.04 -1.14
CA LYS A 65 17.89 0.13 -0.67
C LYS A 65 18.73 -1.07 -1.14
N SER A 66 18.17 -2.28 -1.17
CA SER A 66 18.89 -3.47 -1.64
C SER A 66 19.18 -3.45 -3.14
N PHE A 67 18.37 -2.71 -3.90
CA PHE A 67 18.63 -2.42 -5.31
C PHE A 67 19.61 -1.25 -5.54
N GLY A 68 20.17 -0.66 -4.47
CA GLY A 68 21.13 0.44 -4.57
C GLY A 68 20.49 1.81 -4.76
N VAL A 69 19.23 1.99 -4.36
CA VAL A 69 18.59 3.31 -4.34
C VAL A 69 18.94 4.03 -3.05
N ASP A 70 19.94 4.92 -3.11
CA ASP A 70 20.40 5.64 -1.92
C ASP A 70 19.41 6.72 -1.45
N ASN A 71 18.91 7.54 -2.38
CA ASN A 71 18.05 8.67 -2.06
C ASN A 71 16.57 8.34 -2.22
N ILE A 72 16.00 7.68 -1.20
CA ILE A 72 14.58 7.31 -1.15
C ILE A 72 13.67 8.54 -1.11
N MET A 73 14.10 9.63 -0.47
CA MET A 73 13.33 10.88 -0.39
C MET A 73 13.10 11.52 -1.76
N ASN A 74 14.04 11.36 -2.70
CA ASN A 74 13.94 11.86 -4.06
C ASN A 74 13.54 10.78 -5.08
N PHE A 75 13.13 9.60 -4.61
CA PHE A 75 12.71 8.53 -5.49
C PHE A 75 11.38 8.88 -6.17
N GLN A 76 11.31 8.67 -7.49
CA GLN A 76 10.13 8.98 -8.28
C GLN A 76 9.07 7.86 -8.14
N PHE A 77 8.32 7.90 -7.04
CA PHE A 77 7.19 6.99 -6.85
C PHE A 77 6.05 7.28 -7.85
N PRO A 78 5.39 6.25 -8.42
CA PRO A 78 4.22 6.43 -9.28
C PRO A 78 3.06 7.17 -8.60
N SER A 79 2.97 7.05 -7.27
CA SER A 79 2.10 7.86 -6.42
C SER A 79 2.89 8.14 -5.16
N ALA A 80 3.42 9.35 -5.03
CA ALA A 80 4.31 9.70 -3.93
C ALA A 80 3.58 9.51 -2.59
N PRO A 81 4.16 8.74 -1.65
CA PRO A 81 3.67 8.71 -0.28
C PRO A 81 3.99 10.06 0.41
N PRO A 82 3.28 10.38 1.50
CA PRO A 82 3.63 11.52 2.33
C PRO A 82 5.07 11.41 2.87
N VAL A 83 5.80 12.53 2.88
CA VAL A 83 7.22 12.56 3.31
C VAL A 83 7.38 12.07 4.75
N GLU A 84 6.43 12.39 5.62
CA GLU A 84 6.38 11.92 7.01
C GLU A 84 6.38 10.40 7.12
N VAL A 85 5.67 9.68 6.25
CA VAL A 85 5.60 8.21 6.25
C VAL A 85 6.93 7.60 5.80
N VAL A 86 7.60 8.23 4.83
CA VAL A 86 8.93 7.79 4.37
C VAL A 86 9.98 8.03 5.45
N ALA A 87 9.97 9.21 6.08
CA ALA A 87 10.88 9.54 7.16
C ALA A 87 10.73 8.58 8.35
N GLN A 88 9.49 8.30 8.74
CA GLN A 88 9.16 7.37 9.81
C GLN A 88 9.64 5.94 9.51
N ALA A 89 9.42 5.46 8.29
CA ALA A 89 9.89 4.14 7.88
C ALA A 89 11.43 4.02 7.87
N LEU A 90 12.15 5.09 7.51
CA LEU A 90 13.61 5.13 7.61
C LEU A 90 14.09 5.12 9.08
N GLU A 91 13.44 5.88 9.96
CA GLU A 91 13.74 5.89 11.40
C GLU A 91 13.51 4.50 12.03
N GLU A 92 12.43 3.81 11.67
CA GLU A 92 12.17 2.44 12.10
C GLU A 92 13.25 1.46 11.62
N LEU A 93 13.66 1.55 10.35
CA LEU A 93 14.72 0.70 9.81
C LEU A 93 16.06 0.96 10.49
N TYR A 94 16.37 2.20 10.83
CA TYR A 94 17.55 2.56 11.61
C TYR A 94 17.51 1.94 13.02
N HIS A 95 16.38 2.06 13.72
CA HIS A 95 16.21 1.46 15.05
C HIS A 95 16.25 -0.08 15.03
N LEU A 96 15.86 -0.70 13.93
CA LEU A 96 15.97 -2.15 13.73
C LEU A 96 17.39 -2.60 13.34
N GLY A 97 18.33 -1.67 13.13
CA GLY A 97 19.68 -1.96 12.67
C GLY A 97 19.77 -2.36 11.19
N ALA A 98 18.71 -2.12 10.42
CA ALA A 98 18.63 -2.42 9.00
C ALA A 98 19.43 -1.45 8.13
N ILE A 99 19.56 -0.22 8.60
CA ILE A 99 20.37 0.83 7.97
C ILE A 99 21.27 1.51 9.01
N ASP A 100 22.42 1.99 8.57
CA ASP A 100 23.36 2.76 9.40
C ASP A 100 23.04 4.28 9.42
N ASP A 101 23.90 5.06 10.07
CA ASP A 101 23.78 6.53 10.18
C ASP A 101 23.87 7.24 8.82
N ASP A 102 24.51 6.61 7.84
CA ASP A 102 24.61 7.08 6.45
C ASP A 102 23.41 6.62 5.59
N GLY A 103 22.48 5.85 6.19
CA GLY A 103 21.31 5.30 5.53
C GLY A 103 21.64 4.16 4.55
N ILE A 104 22.80 3.52 4.70
CA ILE A 104 23.26 2.38 3.91
C ILE A 104 22.79 1.11 4.60
N LEU A 105 22.47 0.07 3.83
CA LEU A 105 22.12 -1.24 4.39
C LEU A 105 23.30 -1.83 5.15
N THR A 106 23.05 -2.30 6.36
CA THR A 106 24.05 -3.04 7.13
C THR A 106 24.23 -4.44 6.53
N GLU A 107 25.46 -4.94 6.51
CA GLU A 107 25.80 -6.25 5.93
C GLU A 107 25.18 -7.44 6.69
N ASP A 108 24.74 -7.22 7.93
CA ASP A 108 24.31 -8.26 8.88
C ASP A 108 22.82 -8.62 8.78
N LEU A 109 22.08 -8.06 7.80
CA LEU A 109 20.64 -8.31 7.65
C LEU A 109 20.26 -9.61 6.93
N GLY A 110 21.25 -10.43 6.55
CA GLY A 110 21.03 -11.80 6.07
C GLY A 110 20.13 -11.90 4.82
N MET A 111 20.25 -10.97 3.87
CA MET A 111 19.71 -11.14 2.51
C MET A 111 20.60 -12.01 1.64
#